data_AF-A0A914GNH0-F1
#
_entry.id   AF-A0A914GNH0-F1
#
_cell.length_a   1.000
_cell.length_b   1.000
_cell.length_c   1.000
_cell.angle_alpha   90.00
_cell.angle_beta   90.00
_cell.angle_gamma   90.00
#
_symmetry.space_group_name_H-M   'P 1'
#
loop_
_entity.id
_entity.type
_entity.pdbx_description
1 polymer ?
#
loop_
_entity_poly.entity_id
_entity_poly.type
_entity_poly.pdbx_seq_one_letter_code
_entity_poly.pdbx_strand_id
1 'polypeptide(L)'
;MNVCGTPNEEFLSKISSEEARNYIRNMHKMERKNFKSYFSHASPDAIDFLEKTLNLDPDYRPTAGQAMEHPYFSQYHDPNDEPISDALFFEKF
;
A
#
# COMPACT_ATOMS: atom_id res chain seq x y z
N MET A 1 -6.56 4.05 12.25
CA MET A 1 -5.12 3.89 11.93
C MET A 1 -4.39 2.95 12.91
N ASN A 2 -4.98 1.81 13.28
CA ASN A 2 -4.46 0.94 14.34
C ASN A 2 -3.30 0.01 13.88
N VAL A 3 -2.87 0.09 12.61
CA VAL A 3 -1.88 -0.82 12.03
C VAL A 3 -0.78 -0.03 11.32
N CYS A 4 -1.13 0.84 10.36
CA CYS A 4 -0.15 1.61 9.60
C CYS A 4 0.40 2.85 10.31
N GLY A 5 -0.08 3.17 11.52
CA GLY A 5 0.34 4.35 12.28
C GLY A 5 -0.27 5.66 11.77
N THR A 6 0.14 6.77 12.38
CA THR A 6 -0.24 8.13 11.98
C THR A 6 0.64 8.60 10.81
N PRO A 7 0.06 9.12 9.70
CA PRO A 7 0.83 9.61 8.57
C PRO A 7 1.67 10.84 8.93
N ASN A 8 2.70 11.08 8.11
CA ASN A 8 3.53 12.28 8.18
C ASN A 8 2.81 13.50 7.56
N GLU A 9 3.35 14.70 7.78
CA GLU A 9 2.79 15.93 7.21
C GLU A 9 2.88 15.98 5.68
N GLU A 10 3.86 15.29 5.09
CA GLU A 10 3.99 15.17 3.63
C GLU A 10 2.75 14.51 3.03
N PHE A 11 2.35 13.33 3.50
CA PHE A 11 1.13 12.67 3.04
C PHE A 11 -0.13 13.45 3.41
N LEU A 12 -0.19 14.03 4.62
CA LEU A 12 -1.33 14.87 5.01
C LEU A 12 -1.54 16.04 4.05
N SER A 13 -0.47 16.64 3.52
CA SER A 13 -0.59 17.74 2.56
C SER A 13 -1.25 17.32 1.23
N LYS A 14 -1.12 16.05 0.83
CA LYS A 14 -1.73 15.46 -0.37
C LYS A 14 -3.24 15.24 -0.23
N ILE A 15 -3.76 15.19 0.99
CA ILE A 15 -5.20 15.04 1.24
C ILE A 15 -5.91 16.36 0.90
N SER A 16 -6.89 16.31 0.00
CA SER A 16 -7.60 17.50 -0.50
C SER A 16 -8.54 18.13 0.52
N SER A 17 -9.25 17.31 1.31
CA SER A 17 -10.19 17.80 2.34
C SER A 17 -9.44 18.33 3.56
N GLU A 18 -9.71 19.59 3.90
CA GLU A 18 -9.17 20.22 5.10
C GLU A 18 -9.74 19.60 6.38
N GLU A 19 -11.03 19.26 6.37
CA GLU A 19 -11.71 18.60 7.47
C GLU A 19 -11.06 17.24 7.78
N ALA A 20 -10.76 16.45 6.73
CA ALA A 20 -10.07 15.18 6.88
C ALA A 20 -8.65 15.35 7.47
N ARG A 21 -7.89 16.36 7.01
CA ARG A 21 -6.56 16.67 7.56
C ARG A 21 -6.63 17.05 9.03
N ASN A 22 -7.55 17.94 9.40
CA ASN A 22 -7.72 18.40 10.77
C ASN A 22 -8.20 17.27 11.69
N TYR A 23 -9.09 16.41 11.21
CA TYR A 23 -9.50 15.20 11.92
C TYR A 23 -8.30 14.30 12.23
N ILE A 24 -7.46 13.99 11.23
CA ILE A 24 -6.29 13.12 11.43
C ILE A 24 -5.26 13.75 12.37
N ARG A 25 -5.00 15.07 12.29
CA ARG A 25 -4.07 15.77 13.18
C ARG A 25 -4.50 15.75 14.65
N ASN A 26 -5.82 15.78 14.90
CA ASN A 26 -6.38 15.77 16.24
C ASN A 26 -6.52 14.36 16.83
N MET A 27 -6.32 13.31 16.03
CA MET A 27 -6.28 11.94 16.55
C MET A 27 -5.02 11.71 17.39
N HIS A 28 -5.11 10.77 18.34
CA HIS A 28 -3.94 10.29 19.06
C HIS A 28 -2.89 9.74 18.08
N LYS A 29 -1.64 10.18 18.23
CA LYS A 29 -0.52 9.67 17.43
C LYS A 29 -0.30 8.19 17.73
N MET A 30 -0.23 7.37 16.69
CA MET A 30 0.02 5.95 16.81
C MET A 30 1.24 5.58 15.99
N GLU A 31 2.07 4.71 16.56
CA GLU A 31 3.19 4.13 15.83
C GLU A 31 2.69 3.04 14.87
N ARG A 32 3.40 2.87 13.75
CA ARG A 32 3.17 1.75 12.85
C ARG A 32 3.49 0.46 13.59
N LYS A 33 2.59 -0.52 13.52
CA LYS A 33 2.85 -1.84 14.09
C LYS A 33 3.92 -2.55 13.27
N ASN A 34 4.83 -3.23 13.94
CA ASN A 34 5.81 -4.09 13.29
C ASN A 34 5.10 -5.33 12.73
N PHE A 35 5.02 -5.48 11.40
CA PHE A 35 4.23 -6.57 10.81
C PHE A 35 4.80 -7.95 11.09
N LYS A 36 6.11 -8.08 11.27
CA LYS A 36 6.73 -9.35 11.67
C LYS A 36 6.22 -9.84 13.02
N SER A 37 6.05 -8.93 13.99
CA SER A 37 5.47 -9.27 15.29
C SER A 37 3.97 -9.53 15.23
N TYR A 38 3.27 -8.82 14.35
CA TYR A 38 1.81 -8.87 14.23
C TYR A 38 1.32 -10.12 13.46
N PHE A 39 2.06 -10.50 12.42
CA PHE A 39 1.82 -11.69 11.59
C PHE A 39 2.89 -12.75 11.87
N SER A 40 2.95 -13.23 13.11
CA SER A 40 4.01 -14.13 13.59
C SER A 40 4.16 -15.46 12.85
N HIS A 41 3.15 -15.88 12.08
CA HIS A 41 3.13 -17.13 11.33
C HIS A 41 3.30 -16.93 9.82
N ALA A 42 3.43 -15.68 9.35
CA ALA A 42 3.65 -15.38 7.94
C ALA A 42 5.12 -15.59 7.56
N SER A 43 5.36 -15.92 6.29
CA SER A 43 6.73 -15.99 5.77
C SER A 43 7.39 -14.60 5.75
N PRO A 44 8.73 -14.52 5.84
CA PRO A 44 9.44 -13.25 5.72
C PRO A 44 9.08 -12.47 4.44
N ASP A 45 8.93 -13.17 3.31
CA ASP A 45 8.57 -12.56 2.03
C ASP A 45 7.13 -12.01 2.02
N ALA A 46 6.19 -12.70 2.69
CA ALA A 46 4.82 -12.20 2.86
C ALA A 46 4.80 -10.92 3.70
N ILE A 47 5.59 -10.89 4.77
CA ILE A 47 5.70 -9.72 5.65
C ILE A 47 6.31 -8.54 4.89
N ASP A 48 7.41 -8.76 4.16
CA ASP A 48 8.05 -7.73 3.33
C ASP A 48 7.09 -7.18 2.26
N PHE A 49 6.34 -8.07 1.62
CA PHE A 49 5.31 -7.68 0.65
C PHE A 49 4.23 -6.79 1.28
N LEU A 50 3.72 -7.16 2.46
CA LEU A 50 2.72 -6.37 3.18
C LEU A 50 3.28 -5.01 3.62
N GLU A 51 4.53 -4.94 4.06
CA GLU A 51 5.17 -3.68 4.47
C GLU A 51 5.25 -2.69 3.28
N LYS A 52 5.55 -3.18 2.08
CA LYS A 52 5.62 -2.36 0.85
C LYS A 52 4.24 -1.95 0.32
N THR A 53 3.23 -2.81 0.44
CA THR A 53 1.89 -2.57 -0.15
C THR A 53 0.94 -1.82 0.78
N LEU A 54 1.05 -1.99 2.11
CA LEU A 54 0.21 -1.31 3.09
C LEU A 54 0.84 0.03 3.54
N ASN A 55 1.19 0.86 2.56
CA ASN A 55 1.56 2.25 2.77
C ASN A 55 0.31 3.15 2.69
N LEU A 56 0.23 4.15 3.57
CA LEU A 56 -0.87 5.13 3.55
C LEU A 56 -0.78 6.05 2.33
N ASP A 57 0.45 6.37 1.92
CA ASP A 57 0.70 7.17 0.73
C ASP A 57 0.66 6.28 -0.52
N PRO A 58 -0.27 6.53 -1.46
CA PRO A 58 -0.36 5.75 -2.68
C PRO A 58 0.89 5.86 -3.56
N ASP A 59 1.63 6.98 -3.49
CA ASP A 59 2.81 7.21 -4.33
C ASP A 59 3.98 6.29 -3.94
N TYR A 60 3.97 5.77 -2.72
CA TYR A 60 4.97 4.81 -2.23
C TYR A 60 4.53 3.35 -2.36
N ARG A 61 3.33 3.07 -2.89
CA ARG A 61 2.88 1.69 -3.14
C ARG A 61 3.38 1.23 -4.51
N PRO A 62 3.83 -0.03 -4.64
CA PRO A 62 4.14 -0.59 -5.94
C PRO A 62 2.87 -0.67 -6.80
N THR A 63 3.04 -0.57 -8.11
CA THR A 63 1.96 -0.92 -9.06
C THR A 63 1.66 -2.41 -8.98
N ALA A 64 0.53 -2.85 -9.54
CA ALA A 64 0.19 -4.27 -9.59
C ALA A 64 1.28 -5.10 -10.29
N GLY A 65 1.83 -4.64 -11.41
CA GLY A 65 2.93 -5.33 -12.10
C GLY A 65 4.20 -5.42 -11.24
N GLN A 66 4.63 -4.31 -10.64
CA GLN A 66 5.79 -4.29 -9.72
C GLN A 66 5.58 -5.19 -8.49
N ALA A 67 4.34 -5.33 -8.02
CA ALA A 67 3.99 -6.21 -6.92
C ALA A 67 4.09 -7.70 -7.30
N MET A 68 3.81 -8.07 -8.56
CA MET A 68 3.96 -9.45 -9.05
C MET A 68 5.41 -9.89 -9.19
N GLU A 69 6.33 -8.96 -9.46
CA GLU A 69 7.78 -9.22 -9.48
C GLU A 69 8.38 -9.52 -8.09
N HIS A 70 7.59 -9.39 -7.02
CA HIS A 70 8.07 -9.59 -5.64
C HIS A 70 8.46 -11.05 -5.36
N PRO A 71 9.54 -11.33 -4.58
CA PRO A 71 9.96 -12.70 -4.26
C PRO A 71 8.87 -13.59 -3.66
N TYR A 72 7.90 -12.98 -2.96
CA TYR A 72 6.73 -13.67 -2.43
C TYR A 72 5.90 -14.40 -3.49
N PHE A 73 5.86 -13.90 -4.73
CA PHE A 73 5.15 -14.52 -5.85
C PHE A 73 6.07 -15.28 -6.81
N SER A 74 7.36 -15.42 -6.51
CA SER A 74 8.35 -16.05 -7.41
C SER A 74 7.98 -17.46 -7.90
N GLN A 75 7.19 -18.20 -7.13
CA GLN A 75 6.71 -19.53 -7.52
C GLN A 75 5.64 -19.50 -8.62
N TYR A 76 4.90 -18.40 -8.74
CA TYR A 76 3.71 -18.27 -9.57
C TYR A 76 3.82 -17.21 -10.66
N HIS A 77 4.75 -16.27 -10.51
CA HIS A 77 4.92 -15.17 -11.45
C HIS A 77 5.34 -15.69 -12.83
N ASP A 78 4.50 -15.44 -13.84
CA ASP A 78 4.77 -15.76 -15.25
C ASP A 78 4.36 -14.55 -16.12
N PRO A 79 5.34 -13.75 -16.60
CA PRO A 79 5.05 -12.61 -17.46
C PRO A 79 4.27 -12.94 -18.75
N ASN A 80 4.30 -14.19 -19.21
CA ASN A 80 3.57 -14.60 -20.40
C ASN A 80 2.08 -14.90 -20.12
N ASP A 81 1.73 -15.21 -18.88
CA ASP A 81 0.36 -15.50 -18.41
C ASP A 81 -0.24 -14.32 -17.61
N GLU A 82 0.44 -13.17 -17.60
CA GLU A 82 0.05 -11.93 -16.91
C GLU A 82 -0.19 -10.78 -17.92
N PRO A 83 -1.24 -10.84 -18.75
CA PRO A 83 -1.48 -9.82 -19.77
C PRO A 83 -1.91 -8.47 -19.16
N ILE A 84 -1.49 -7.38 -19.79
CA ILE A 84 -1.95 -6.02 -19.49
C ILE A 84 -3.16 -5.72 -20.40
N SER A 85 -4.27 -5.27 -19.82
CA SER A 85 -5.41 -4.79 -20.60
C SER A 85 -5.03 -3.51 -21.37
N ASP A 86 -5.55 -3.39 -22.58
CA ASP A 86 -5.60 -2.09 -23.26
C ASP A 86 -6.34 -1.07 -22.38
N ALA A 87 -5.99 0.20 -22.54
CA ALA A 87 -6.61 1.30 -21.83
C ALA A 87 -8.14 1.24 -21.99
N LEU A 88 -8.87 1.48 -20.90
CA LEU A 88 -10.33 1.53 -20.92
C LEU A 88 -10.77 2.53 -21.98
N PHE A 89 -11.44 2.03 -23.03
CA PHE A 89 -12.19 2.84 -23.98
C PHE A 89 -13.36 3.48 -23.25
N PHE A 90 -13.11 4.59 -22.57
CA PHE A 90 -14.19 5.50 -22.19
C PHE A 90 -14.60 6.22 -23.47
N GLU A 91 -15.55 5.65 -24.21
CA GLU A 91 -16.37 6.47 -25.09
C GLU A 91 -16.93 7.60 -24.22
N LYS A 92 -16.62 8.83 -24.61
CA LYS A 92 -17.10 10.05 -23.98
C LYS A 92 -18.63 10.01 -23.99
N PHE A 93 -19.24 9.73 -22.84
CA PHE A 93 -20.63 10.09 -22.58
C PHE A 93 -20.71 11.57 -22.22
#